data_AF-A0A4Q2DW95-F1
#
_entry.id   AF-A0A4Q2DW95-F1
#
_cell.length_a   1.000
_cell.length_b   1.000
_cell.length_c   1.000
_cell.angle_alpha   90.00
_cell.angle_beta   90.00
_cell.angle_gamma   90.00
#
_symmetry.space_group_name_H-M   'P 1'
#
loop_
_entity.id
_entity.type
_entity.pdbx_description
1 polymer ?
#
loop_
_entity_poly.entity_id
_entity_poly.type
_entity_poly.pdbx_seq_one_letter_code
_entity_poly.pdbx_strand_id
1 'polypeptide(L)'
;MSSPLRRVLSSLKTPVSKPWCLVVLPNPNSYHAITNVSSPGELMFHLRLDSNFDLDEYCEANPTFGFAANDHMPNKPLSGKPVSTTTDWIRVISDVNRRSSDGLTVHEVLADLLRQFPRFNLQSAQDAEEAINKIESRLAEVASFKDSE
;
A
#
# COMPACT_ATOMS: atom_id res chain seq x y z
N MET A 1 15.79 11.68 6.75
CA MET A 1 14.46 11.22 7.24
C MET A 1 13.96 10.16 6.28
N SER A 2 13.37 9.07 6.78
CA SER A 2 12.79 8.02 5.92
C SER A 2 11.53 8.57 5.23
N SER A 3 11.25 8.16 3.99
CA SER A 3 10.04 8.58 3.28
C SER A 3 8.79 8.08 4.04
N PRO A 4 7.65 8.80 4.02
CA PRO A 4 6.38 8.32 4.61
C PRO A 4 6.02 6.91 4.15
N LEU A 5 6.23 6.62 2.86
CA LEU A 5 6.03 5.29 2.29
C LEU A 5 6.93 4.24 2.94
N ARG A 6 8.24 4.49 3.04
CA ARG A 6 9.18 3.54 3.65
C ARG A 6 8.86 3.29 5.12
N ARG A 7 8.38 4.30 5.84
CA ARG A 7 7.92 4.16 7.23
C ARG A 7 6.75 3.19 7.34
N VAL A 8 5.69 3.37 6.54
CA VAL A 8 4.53 2.45 6.51
C VAL A 8 4.96 1.05 6.10
N LEU A 9 5.68 0.91 4.98
CA LEU A 9 6.08 -0.38 4.43
C LEU A 9 7.04 -1.15 5.34
N SER A 10 7.82 -0.47 6.18
CA SER A 10 8.70 -1.13 7.16
C SER A 10 7.93 -2.01 8.16
N SER A 11 6.63 -1.79 8.34
CA SER A 11 5.76 -2.65 9.15
C SER A 11 5.67 -4.08 8.61
N LEU A 12 5.90 -4.31 7.31
CA LEU A 12 5.93 -5.66 6.72
C LEU A 12 7.00 -6.57 7.35
N LYS A 13 8.03 -5.99 8.00
CA LYS A 13 9.06 -6.73 8.73
C LYS A 13 8.62 -7.18 10.13
N THR A 14 7.44 -6.76 10.59
CA THR A 14 6.94 -7.13 11.92
C THR A 14 6.18 -8.45 11.89
N PRO A 15 6.38 -9.34 12.88
CA PRO A 15 5.57 -10.54 13.02
C PRO A 15 4.12 -10.16 13.30
N VAL A 16 3.21 -10.62 12.46
CA VAL A 16 1.76 -10.41 12.61
C VAL A 16 1.01 -11.71 12.81
N SER A 17 -0.07 -11.68 13.60
CA SER A 17 -0.95 -12.84 13.83
C SER A 17 -1.97 -13.06 12.72
N LYS A 18 -2.13 -12.07 11.85
CA LYS A 18 -3.06 -12.05 10.72
C LYS A 18 -2.33 -11.60 9.45
N PRO A 19 -2.78 -12.00 8.26
CA PRO A 19 -2.26 -11.51 6.99
C PRO A 19 -2.17 -9.98 6.95
N TRP A 20 -1.10 -9.45 6.36
CA TRP A 20 -1.06 -8.03 6.02
C TRP A 20 -2.05 -7.75 4.89
N CYS A 21 -2.91 -6.75 5.07
CA CYS A 21 -3.71 -6.21 3.98
C CYS A 21 -3.15 -4.86 3.55
N LEU A 22 -2.85 -4.72 2.26
CA LEU A 22 -2.59 -3.42 1.64
C LEU A 22 -3.93 -2.82 1.23
N VAL A 23 -4.22 -1.60 1.69
CA VAL A 23 -5.46 -0.91 1.35
C VAL A 23 -5.16 0.42 0.68
N VAL A 24 -5.91 0.72 -0.37
CA VAL A 24 -5.79 1.92 -1.21
C VAL A 24 -7.15 2.60 -1.38
N LEU A 25 -7.19 3.91 -1.17
CA LEU A 25 -8.36 4.78 -1.30
C LEU A 25 -8.07 5.96 -2.25
N PRO A 26 -8.87 6.23 -3.29
CA PRO A 26 -9.95 5.40 -3.78
C PRO A 26 -9.42 4.10 -4.43
N ASN A 27 -10.33 3.15 -4.73
CA ASN A 27 -9.96 1.92 -5.45
C ASN A 27 -9.31 2.23 -6.80
N PRO A 28 -8.04 1.88 -7.04
CA PRO A 28 -7.36 2.19 -8.29
C PRO A 28 -7.93 1.43 -9.50
N ASN A 29 -8.66 0.33 -9.28
CA ASN A 29 -9.29 -0.49 -10.34
C ASN A 29 -10.68 0.03 -10.76
N SER A 30 -11.27 0.97 -10.01
CA SER A 30 -12.59 1.48 -10.33
C SER A 30 -12.48 2.60 -11.37
N TYR A 31 -13.14 2.43 -12.52
CA TYR A 31 -13.17 3.39 -13.64
C TYR A 31 -13.75 4.77 -13.26
N HIS A 32 -14.50 4.83 -12.15
CA HIS A 32 -15.09 6.03 -11.55
C HIS A 32 -14.50 6.38 -10.19
N ALA A 33 -13.30 5.88 -9.86
CA ALA A 33 -12.63 6.31 -8.64
C ALA A 33 -12.55 7.83 -8.64
N ILE A 34 -13.34 8.47 -7.77
CA ILE A 34 -13.27 9.90 -7.51
C ILE A 34 -11.90 10.10 -6.90
N THR A 35 -10.91 10.37 -7.75
CA THR A 35 -9.58 10.72 -7.29
C THR A 35 -9.70 12.04 -6.57
N ASN A 36 -9.28 12.04 -5.30
CA ASN A 36 -9.26 13.27 -4.56
C ASN A 36 -8.25 14.17 -5.26
N VAL A 37 -8.70 15.34 -5.69
CA VAL A 37 -7.84 16.34 -6.32
C VAL A 37 -7.13 17.06 -5.17
N SER A 38 -5.83 16.80 -4.99
CA SER A 38 -5.05 17.54 -3.98
C SER A 38 -4.85 19.00 -4.40
N SER A 39 -4.62 19.20 -5.71
CA SER A 39 -4.50 20.48 -6.39
C SER A 39 -4.93 20.30 -7.85
N PRO A 40 -5.25 21.37 -8.60
CA PRO A 40 -5.53 21.25 -10.04
C PRO A 40 -4.40 20.51 -10.78
N GLY A 41 -4.73 19.42 -11.46
CA GLY A 41 -3.75 18.59 -12.16
C GLY A 41 -3.05 17.53 -11.30
N GLU A 42 -3.44 17.35 -10.03
CA GLU A 42 -2.92 16.29 -9.17
C GLU A 42 -4.00 15.25 -8.82
N LEU A 43 -3.56 14.00 -8.72
CA LEU A 43 -4.30 12.87 -8.19
C LEU A 43 -3.77 12.51 -6.81
N MET A 44 -4.67 12.29 -5.86
CA MET A 44 -4.35 11.82 -4.52
C MET A 44 -5.03 10.48 -4.21
N PHE A 45 -4.22 9.54 -3.74
CA PHE A 45 -4.64 8.31 -3.11
C PHE A 45 -4.18 8.28 -1.66
N HIS A 46 -4.82 7.47 -0.83
CA HIS A 46 -4.34 7.07 0.47
C HIS A 46 -3.96 5.61 0.45
N LEU A 47 -2.86 5.27 1.13
CA LEU A 47 -2.36 3.92 1.25
C LEU A 47 -2.10 3.61 2.72
N ARG A 48 -2.44 2.40 3.18
CA ARG A 48 -2.01 1.88 4.48
C ARG A 48 -1.82 0.37 4.46
N LEU A 49 -1.10 -0.12 5.47
CA LEU A 49 -1.02 -1.54 5.79
C LEU A 49 -1.86 -1.82 7.04
N ASP A 50 -2.67 -2.86 6.97
CA ASP A 50 -3.60 -3.20 8.04
C ASP A 50 -3.64 -4.72 8.25
N SER A 51 -3.15 -5.17 9.39
CA SER A 51 -3.31 -6.59 9.80
C SER A 51 -4.57 -6.81 10.65
N ASN A 52 -5.26 -5.73 11.04
CA ASN A 52 -6.59 -5.77 11.66
C ASN A 52 -7.72 -5.63 10.66
N PHE A 53 -7.43 -5.68 9.36
CA PHE A 53 -8.38 -5.40 8.29
C PHE A 53 -9.71 -6.15 8.49
N ASP A 54 -10.80 -5.38 8.54
CA ASP A 54 -12.17 -5.85 8.63
C ASP A 54 -12.94 -5.35 7.41
N LEU A 55 -13.48 -6.26 6.61
CA LEU A 55 -14.11 -5.89 5.34
C LEU A 55 -15.38 -5.06 5.57
N ASP A 56 -16.17 -5.40 6.59
CA ASP A 56 -17.46 -4.77 6.85
C ASP A 56 -17.25 -3.33 7.33
N GLU A 57 -16.29 -3.10 8.23
CA GLU A 57 -15.93 -1.76 8.71
C GLU A 57 -15.47 -0.83 7.56
N TYR A 58 -14.66 -1.34 6.64
CA TYR A 58 -14.22 -0.54 5.49
C TYR A 58 -15.35 -0.27 4.51
N CYS A 59 -16.23 -1.25 4.26
CA CYS A 59 -17.41 -1.06 3.40
C CYS A 59 -18.35 0.03 3.96
N GLU A 60 -18.54 0.07 5.28
CA GLU A 60 -19.35 1.10 5.95
C GLU A 60 -18.70 2.48 5.90
N ALA A 61 -17.38 2.56 6.15
CA ALA A 61 -16.68 3.84 6.24
C ALA A 61 -16.37 4.47 4.88
N ASN A 62 -16.03 3.66 3.87
CA ASN A 62 -15.58 4.13 2.56
C ASN A 62 -15.96 3.11 1.47
N PRO A 63 -17.01 3.31 0.66
CA PRO A 63 -17.43 2.30 -0.32
C PRO A 63 -16.47 2.14 -1.52
N THR A 64 -15.48 3.01 -1.66
CA THR A 64 -14.58 3.05 -2.83
C THR A 64 -13.13 2.77 -2.43
N PHE A 65 -12.82 1.55 -1.99
CA PHE A 65 -11.45 1.12 -1.69
C PHE A 65 -11.04 -0.12 -2.49
N GLY A 66 -9.74 -0.26 -2.71
CA GLY A 66 -9.13 -1.48 -3.21
C GLY A 66 -8.25 -2.07 -2.11
N PHE A 67 -8.25 -3.39 -1.97
CA PHE A 67 -7.36 -4.05 -1.02
C PHE A 67 -6.79 -5.35 -1.58
N ALA A 68 -5.69 -5.79 -0.99
CA ALA A 68 -5.08 -7.08 -1.27
C ALA A 68 -4.47 -7.64 0.01
N ALA A 69 -4.73 -8.92 0.30
CA ALA A 69 -4.16 -9.62 1.44
C ALA A 69 -2.93 -10.44 1.01
N ASN A 70 -1.88 -10.41 1.82
CA ASN A 70 -0.75 -11.33 1.70
C ASN A 70 -0.91 -12.42 2.77
N ASP A 71 -1.49 -13.54 2.36
CA ASP A 71 -1.85 -14.68 3.21
C ASP A 71 -0.75 -15.74 3.31
N HIS A 72 0.45 -15.43 2.81
CA HIS A 72 1.62 -16.28 3.00
C HIS A 72 2.07 -16.24 4.46
N MET A 73 1.42 -17.07 5.27
CA MET A 73 1.82 -17.33 6.66
C MET A 73 3.27 -17.83 6.65
N PRO A 74 4.16 -17.23 7.45
CA PRO A 74 5.54 -17.65 7.50
C PRO A 74 5.64 -19.04 8.14
N ASN A 75 6.35 -19.96 7.46
CA ASN A 75 6.62 -21.32 7.98
C ASN A 75 7.43 -21.30 9.29
N LYS A 76 8.14 -20.20 9.57
CA LYS A 76 8.79 -19.90 10.84
C LYS A 76 8.43 -18.47 11.25
N PRO A 77 7.95 -18.24 12.49
CA PRO A 77 7.63 -16.88 12.92
C PRO A 77 8.88 -16.00 12.84
N LEU A 78 8.71 -14.79 12.29
CA LEU A 78 9.69 -13.71 12.49
C LEU A 78 9.91 -13.55 14.00
N SER A 79 11.17 -13.38 14.42
CA SER A 79 11.52 -13.32 15.85
C SER A 79 10.73 -12.21 16.55
N GLY A 80 9.92 -12.57 17.54
CA GLY A 80 9.07 -11.64 18.28
C GLY A 80 7.69 -12.23 18.60
N LYS A 81 6.93 -11.56 19.47
CA LYS A 81 5.51 -11.90 19.66
C LYS A 81 4.72 -11.36 18.47
N PRO A 82 3.86 -12.16 17.83
CA PRO A 82 2.95 -11.66 16.80
C PRO A 82 2.07 -10.54 17.36
N VAL A 83 1.94 -9.44 16.62
CA VAL A 83 1.08 -8.30 16.98
C VAL A 83 0.06 -8.08 15.88
N SER A 84 -1.15 -7.67 16.26
CA SER A 84 -2.14 -7.17 15.31
C SER A 84 -2.06 -5.64 15.32
N THR A 85 -1.72 -5.05 14.18
CA THR A 85 -1.42 -3.62 14.06
C THR A 85 -1.95 -3.03 12.75
N THR A 86 -2.15 -1.73 12.76
CA THR A 86 -2.61 -0.93 11.62
C THR A 86 -1.67 0.26 11.51
N THR A 87 -1.23 0.59 10.30
CA THR A 87 -0.38 1.78 10.08
C THR A 87 -1.23 3.02 9.85
N ASP A 88 -0.61 4.17 10.07
CA ASP A 88 -1.16 5.45 9.61
C ASP A 88 -1.40 5.43 8.09
N TRP A 89 -2.36 6.23 7.65
CA TRP A 89 -2.56 6.51 6.24
C TRP A 89 -1.44 7.42 5.72
N ILE A 90 -0.96 7.13 4.51
CA ILE A 90 -0.11 8.07 3.76
C ILE A 90 -0.84 8.52 2.50
N ARG A 91 -0.58 9.78 2.11
CA ARG A 91 -1.02 10.35 0.84
C ARG A 91 0.00 10.01 -0.25
N VAL A 92 -0.48 9.41 -1.34
CA VAL A 92 0.24 9.15 -2.59
C VAL A 92 -0.23 10.18 -3.61
N ILE A 93 0.63 11.14 -3.95
CA ILE A 93 0.28 12.31 -4.77
C ILE A 93 1.05 12.25 -6.09
N SER A 94 0.32 12.36 -7.20
CA SER A 94 0.87 12.27 -8.56
C SER A 94 0.30 13.37 -9.45
N ASP A 95 1.10 13.92 -10.36
CA ASP A 95 0.58 14.74 -11.46
C ASP A 95 -0.19 13.85 -12.44
N VAL A 96 -1.36 14.29 -12.93
CA VAL A 96 -2.21 13.54 -13.86
C VAL A 96 -1.49 13.08 -15.14
N ASN A 97 -0.44 13.80 -15.55
CA ASN A 97 0.35 13.49 -16.74
C ASN A 97 1.59 12.66 -16.44
N ARG A 98 1.94 12.48 -15.16
CA ARG A 98 3.14 11.74 -14.77
C ARG A 98 2.96 10.26 -15.04
N ARG A 99 3.99 9.67 -15.67
CA ARG A 99 4.04 8.25 -16.01
C ARG A 99 5.37 7.66 -15.55
N SER A 100 5.35 6.36 -15.28
CA SER A 100 6.54 5.57 -15.01
C SER A 100 7.39 5.42 -16.28
N SER A 101 8.58 4.85 -16.12
CA SER A 101 9.49 4.55 -17.22
C SER A 101 8.90 3.65 -18.31
N ASP A 102 7.95 2.78 -17.96
CA ASP A 102 7.18 1.92 -18.87
C ASP A 102 5.81 2.49 -19.26
N GLY A 103 5.57 3.78 -18.98
CA GLY A 103 4.40 4.52 -19.47
C GLY A 103 3.12 4.37 -18.66
N LEU A 104 3.18 3.74 -17.47
CA LEU A 104 2.02 3.55 -16.60
C LEU A 104 1.74 4.79 -15.74
N THR A 105 0.46 5.06 -15.53
CA THR A 105 -0.05 6.07 -14.60
C THR A 105 0.00 5.57 -13.15
N VAL A 106 -0.17 6.48 -12.18
CA VAL A 106 -0.27 6.10 -10.76
C VAL A 106 -1.42 5.12 -10.49
N HIS A 107 -2.54 5.22 -11.22
CA HIS A 107 -3.66 4.27 -11.13
C HIS A 107 -3.21 2.85 -11.48
N GLU A 108 -2.57 2.72 -12.62
CA GLU A 108 -2.11 1.42 -13.14
C GLU A 108 -1.03 0.82 -12.25
N VAL A 109 -0.13 1.65 -11.72
CA VAL A 109 0.90 1.20 -10.77
C VAL A 109 0.28 0.73 -9.45
N LEU A 110 -0.70 1.45 -8.90
CA LEU A 110 -1.39 1.04 -7.67
C LEU A 110 -2.25 -0.21 -7.88
N ALA A 111 -2.92 -0.34 -9.03
CA ALA A 111 -3.66 -1.54 -9.41
C ALA A 111 -2.75 -2.76 -9.58
N ASP A 112 -1.61 -2.60 -10.26
CA ASP A 112 -0.58 -3.63 -10.39
C ASP A 112 0.02 -4.01 -9.04
N LEU A 113 0.24 -3.03 -8.16
CA LEU A 113 0.68 -3.27 -6.80
C LEU A 113 -0.33 -4.12 -6.02
N LEU A 114 -1.62 -3.79 -6.03
CA LEU A 114 -2.65 -4.63 -5.38
C LEU A 114 -2.66 -6.06 -5.94
N ARG A 115 -2.45 -6.23 -7.25
CA ARG A 115 -2.36 -7.57 -7.88
C ARG A 115 -1.10 -8.34 -7.49
N GLN A 116 0.03 -7.65 -7.31
CA GLN A 116 1.30 -8.26 -6.92
C GLN A 116 1.42 -8.49 -5.42
N PHE A 117 0.74 -7.70 -4.60
CA PHE A 117 0.90 -7.70 -3.15
C PHE A 117 0.75 -9.08 -2.49
N PRO A 118 -0.25 -9.91 -2.86
CA PRO A 118 -0.39 -11.26 -2.31
C PRO A 118 0.79 -12.17 -2.61
N ARG A 119 1.59 -11.88 -3.66
CA ARG A 119 2.67 -12.73 -4.15
C ARG A 119 4.04 -12.37 -3.56
N PHE A 120 4.14 -11.29 -2.78
CA PHE A 120 5.41 -10.96 -2.14
C PHE A 120 5.75 -12.01 -1.09
N ASN A 121 7.00 -12.45 -1.09
CA ASN A 121 7.52 -13.27 -0.01
C ASN A 121 7.78 -12.37 1.19
N LEU A 122 7.01 -12.54 2.27
CA LEU A 122 7.16 -11.80 3.52
C LEU A 122 7.63 -12.72 4.67
N GLN A 123 8.19 -13.88 4.34
CA GLN A 123 8.54 -14.90 5.34
C GLN A 123 9.82 -14.61 6.12
N SER A 124 10.68 -13.72 5.61
CA SER A 124 11.89 -13.28 6.29
C SER A 124 12.04 -11.76 6.25
N ALA A 125 12.82 -11.20 7.17
CA ALA A 125 13.10 -9.76 7.18
C ALA A 125 13.82 -9.30 5.90
N GLN A 126 14.62 -10.18 5.28
CA GLN A 126 15.31 -9.90 4.02
C GLN A 126 14.33 -9.88 2.84
N ASP A 127 13.44 -10.87 2.74
CA ASP A 127 12.44 -10.91 1.67
C ASP A 127 11.44 -9.76 1.79
N ALA A 128 11.04 -9.42 3.03
CA ALA A 128 10.24 -8.24 3.30
C ALA A 128 10.97 -6.95 2.88
N GLU A 129 12.26 -6.82 3.15
CA GLU A 129 13.05 -5.66 2.70
C GLU A 129 13.11 -5.57 1.16
N GLU A 130 13.24 -6.69 0.46
CA GLU A 130 13.19 -6.73 -1.01
C GLU A 130 11.82 -6.28 -1.54
N ALA A 131 10.73 -6.77 -0.95
CA ALA A 131 9.38 -6.34 -1.28
C ALA A 131 9.21 -4.83 -1.04
N ILE A 132 9.66 -4.31 0.10
CA ILE A 132 9.61 -2.88 0.42
C ILE A 132 10.37 -2.07 -0.64
N ASN A 133 11.60 -2.45 -0.97
CA ASN A 133 12.42 -1.77 -1.98
C ASN A 133 11.73 -1.76 -3.34
N LYS A 134 11.13 -2.89 -3.74
CA LYS A 134 10.41 -3.00 -5.02
C LYS A 134 9.18 -2.10 -5.05
N ILE A 135 8.37 -2.08 -3.99
CA ILE A 135 7.17 -1.23 -3.90
C ILE A 135 7.58 0.25 -3.89
N GLU A 136 8.57 0.62 -3.08
CA GLU A 136 9.03 2.01 -2.96
C GLU A 136 9.60 2.54 -4.27
N SER A 137 10.52 1.78 -4.90
CA SER A 137 11.10 2.16 -6.20
C SER A 137 10.01 2.40 -7.23
N ARG A 138 9.04 1.47 -7.31
CA ARG A 138 8.00 1.50 -8.32
C ARG A 138 7.02 2.68 -8.14
N LEU A 139 6.60 2.96 -6.92
CA LEU A 139 5.72 4.10 -6.65
C LEU A 139 6.45 5.44 -6.76
N ALA A 140 7.74 5.50 -6.40
CA ALA A 140 8.53 6.73 -6.49
C ALA A 140 8.72 7.23 -7.93
N GLU A 141 8.60 6.36 -8.93
CA GLU A 141 8.60 6.76 -10.36
C GLU A 141 7.42 7.67 -10.69
N VAL A 142 6.26 7.44 -10.07
CA VAL A 142 4.98 8.08 -10.46
C VAL A 142 4.41 9.01 -9.41
N ALA A 143 4.87 8.96 -8.16
CA ALA A 143 4.26 9.71 -7.06
C ALA A 143 5.26 10.29 -6.07
N SER A 144 4.77 11.19 -5.24
CA SER A 144 5.38 11.67 -4.02
C SER A 144 4.53 11.26 -2.82
N PHE A 145 5.11 11.24 -1.62
CA PHE A 145 4.46 10.71 -0.42
C PHE A 145 4.44 11.76 0.69
N LYS A 146 3.28 11.91 1.33
CA LYS A 146 3.10 12.76 2.51
C LYS A 146 2.37 11.97 3.59
N ASP A 147 2.59 12.31 4.86
CA ASP A 147 1.75 11.81 5.93
C ASP A 147 0.32 12.34 5.79
N SER A 148 -0.68 11.54 6.18
CA SER A 148 -2.05 12.04 6.30
C SER A 148 -2.15 12.81 7.62
N GLU A 149 -2.74 14.01 7.55
CA GLU A 149 -2.97 14.87 8.73
C GLU A 149 -4.22 14.43 9.49
#